data_AF-A0A496VSI8-F1
#
_entry.id   AF-A0A496VSI8-F1
#
_cell.length_a   1.000
_cell.length_b   1.000
_cell.length_c   1.000
_cell.angle_alpha   90.00
_cell.angle_beta   90.00
_cell.angle_gamma   90.00
#
_symmetry.space_group_name_H-M   'P 1'
#
loop_
_entity.id
_entity.type
_entity.pdbx_description
1 polymer ?
#
loop_
_entity_poly.entity_id
_entity_poly.type
_entity_poly.pdbx_seq_one_letter_code
_entity_poly.pdbx_strand_id
1 'polypeptide(L)'
;MAVLRGAIEELTASGGGLCEEASVEALLVAIPHTKVGGEILFATDASPYDDADVEKVIELLRGKGIRFNAMITGDCSMPESWNNLP
;
A
#
# COMPACT_ATOMS: atom_id res chain seq x y z
N MET A 1 14.35 3.73 -17.39
CA MET A 1 13.25 2.74 -17.36
C MET A 1 13.71 1.29 -17.18
N ALA A 2 14.89 0.88 -17.65
CA ALA A 2 15.36 -0.51 -17.51
C ALA A 2 15.44 -0.99 -16.04
N VAL A 3 15.94 -0.16 -15.12
CA VAL A 3 16.04 -0.52 -13.68
C VAL A 3 14.67 -0.76 -13.05
N LEU A 4 13.71 0.15 -13.27
CA LEU A 4 12.35 0.00 -12.75
C LEU A 4 11.65 -1.23 -13.33
N ARG A 5 11.79 -1.45 -14.64
CA ARG A 5 11.23 -2.63 -15.32
C ARG A 5 11.79 -3.92 -14.74
N GLY A 6 13.12 -4.01 -14.57
CA GLY A 6 13.77 -5.19 -13.99
C GLY A 6 13.29 -5.47 -12.57
N ALA A 7 13.18 -4.44 -11.73
CA ALA A 7 12.65 -4.59 -10.37
C ALA A 7 11.20 -5.11 -10.37
N ILE A 8 10.35 -4.65 -11.30
CA ILE A 8 8.97 -5.12 -11.44
C ILE A 8 8.92 -6.57 -11.92
N GLU A 9 9.79 -6.96 -12.86
CA GLU A 9 9.86 -8.32 -13.39
C GLU A 9 10.31 -9.35 -12.35
N GLU A 10 11.02 -8.91 -11.31
CA GLU A 10 11.44 -9.75 -10.18
C GLU A 10 10.40 -9.86 -9.05
N LEU A 11 9.32 -9.07 -9.09
CA LEU A 11 8.25 -9.17 -8.09
C LEU A 11 7.45 -10.46 -8.27
N THR A 12 7.26 -11.18 -7.17
CA THR A 12 6.39 -12.35 -7.09
C THR A 12 5.26 -12.10 -6.11
N ALA A 13 4.03 -12.50 -6.47
CA ALA A 13 2.92 -12.50 -5.52
C ALA A 13 3.26 -13.42 -4.34
N SER A 14 2.98 -12.95 -3.12
CA SER A 14 3.28 -13.68 -1.88
C SER A 14 2.23 -13.38 -0.84
N GLY A 15 1.69 -14.44 -0.21
CA GLY A 15 0.65 -14.33 0.81
C GLY A 15 -0.72 -13.96 0.24
N GLY A 16 -1.64 -13.66 1.17
CA GLY A 16 -3.02 -13.23 0.92
C GLY A 16 -4.07 -14.11 1.62
N GLY A 17 -5.17 -13.50 2.05
CA GLY A 17 -6.37 -14.20 2.53
C GLY A 17 -6.92 -13.77 3.90
N LEU A 18 -8.26 -13.80 4.00
CA LEU A 18 -9.16 -13.24 5.01
C LEU A 18 -9.00 -11.74 5.31
N CYS A 19 -8.52 -11.03 4.29
CA CYS A 19 -8.61 -9.59 4.03
C CYS A 19 -8.13 -8.68 5.16
N GLU A 20 -7.88 -7.43 4.84
CA GLU A 20 -6.94 -6.55 5.52
C GLU A 20 -5.48 -6.93 5.21
N GLU A 21 -4.70 -5.93 4.81
CA GLU A 21 -3.30 -6.10 4.48
C GLU A 21 -2.43 -4.99 5.07
N ALA A 22 -1.11 -5.23 5.10
CA ALA A 22 -0.10 -4.36 5.70
C ALA A 22 0.21 -3.09 4.86
N SER A 23 -0.81 -2.45 4.30
CA SER A 23 -0.66 -1.30 3.40
C SER A 23 -0.13 -0.06 4.12
N VAL A 24 -0.55 0.19 5.36
CA VAL A 24 -0.09 1.31 6.18
C VAL A 24 1.38 1.14 6.57
N GLU A 25 1.80 -0.05 6.94
CA GLU A 25 3.19 -0.39 7.25
C GLU A 25 4.08 -0.19 6.03
N ALA A 26 3.63 -0.63 4.84
CA ALA A 26 4.33 -0.41 3.59
C ALA A 26 4.52 1.10 3.31
N LEU A 27 3.51 1.93 3.59
CA LEU A 27 3.61 3.39 3.45
C LEU A 27 4.58 4.00 4.47
N LEU A 28 4.59 3.52 5.72
CA LEU A 28 5.54 3.96 6.74
C LEU A 28 7.00 3.65 6.34
N VAL A 29 7.23 2.58 5.58
CA VAL A 29 8.54 2.28 4.97
C VAL A 29 8.82 3.19 3.77
N ALA A 30 7.85 3.37 2.86
CA ALA A 30 8.06 4.11 1.62
C ALA A 30 8.28 5.61 1.85
N ILE A 31 7.51 6.24 2.75
CA ILE A 31 7.52 7.70 2.95
C ILE A 31 8.92 8.25 3.29
N PRO A 32 9.71 7.66 4.22
CA PRO A 32 11.09 8.07 4.47
C PRO A 32 11.98 8.12 3.22
N HIS A 33 11.80 7.18 2.30
CA HIS A 33 12.57 7.07 1.05
C HIS A 33 12.04 7.95 -0.09
N THR A 34 10.82 8.48 0.04
CA THR A 34 10.27 9.45 -0.90
C THR A 34 10.80 10.86 -0.62
N LYS A 35 11.25 11.53 -1.68
CA LYS A 35 11.72 12.92 -1.63
C LYS A 35 10.58 13.86 -1.24
N VAL A 36 10.90 15.00 -0.62
CA VAL A 36 9.95 16.10 -0.38
C VAL A 36 9.33 16.54 -1.72
N GLY A 37 8.01 16.71 -1.78
CA GLY A 37 7.27 17.00 -3.01
C GLY A 37 7.14 15.82 -3.99
N GLY A 38 7.64 14.64 -3.61
CA GLY A 38 7.63 13.43 -4.43
C GLY A 38 6.25 12.83 -4.63
N GLU A 39 6.19 11.71 -5.33
CA GLU A 39 4.96 10.97 -5.63
C GLU A 39 5.03 9.56 -5.08
N ILE A 40 3.88 9.05 -4.62
CA ILE A 40 3.66 7.63 -4.35
C ILE A 40 2.45 7.20 -5.18
N LEU A 41 2.64 6.14 -5.97
CA LEU A 41 1.57 5.39 -6.59
C LEU A 41 1.31 4.16 -5.70
N PHE A 42 0.11 4.09 -5.14
CA PHE A 42 -0.30 3.03 -4.24
C PHE A 42 -1.42 2.22 -4.89
N ALA A 43 -1.28 0.90 -4.91
CA ALA A 43 -2.25 -0.01 -5.52
C ALA A 43 -2.55 -1.16 -4.56
N THR A 44 -3.83 -1.39 -4.28
CA THR A 44 -4.30 -2.48 -3.42
C THR A 44 -5.76 -2.82 -3.75
N ASP A 45 -6.14 -4.07 -3.51
CA ASP A 45 -7.51 -4.57 -3.55
C ASP A 45 -8.08 -4.84 -2.14
N ALA A 46 -7.35 -4.47 -1.08
CA ALA A 46 -7.73 -4.73 0.30
C ALA A 46 -7.70 -3.46 1.18
N SER A 47 -8.47 -3.49 2.26
CA SER A 47 -8.38 -2.53 3.36
C SER A 47 -7.03 -2.67 4.10
N PRO A 48 -6.55 -1.64 4.82
CA PRO A 48 -5.49 -1.82 5.82
C PRO A 48 -5.98 -2.66 7.00
N TYR A 49 -5.06 -3.16 7.84
CA TYR A 49 -5.40 -3.72 9.16
C TYR A 49 -6.20 -2.73 10.02
N ASP A 50 -7.13 -3.26 10.81
CA ASP A 50 -8.01 -2.48 11.68
C ASP A 50 -7.26 -1.61 12.72
N ASP A 51 -6.08 -2.05 13.16
CA ASP A 51 -5.24 -1.35 14.14
C ASP A 51 -4.18 -0.42 13.51
N ALA A 52 -4.21 -0.26 12.19
CA ALA A 52 -3.24 0.53 11.47
C ALA A 52 -3.38 2.04 11.76
N ASP A 53 -2.24 2.71 11.95
CA ASP A 53 -2.16 4.16 12.25
C ASP A 53 -2.23 5.01 10.96
N VAL A 54 -3.42 5.13 10.40
CA VAL A 54 -3.70 5.87 9.16
C VAL A 54 -3.43 7.37 9.33
N GLU A 55 -3.78 7.93 10.48
CA GLU A 55 -3.60 9.34 10.83
C GLU A 55 -2.13 9.75 10.73
N LYS A 56 -1.22 8.94 11.30
CA LYS A 56 0.21 9.18 11.21
C LYS A 56 0.71 9.16 9.78
N VAL A 57 0.24 8.23 8.94
CA VAL A 57 0.61 8.21 7.51
C VAL A 57 0.15 9.50 6.82
N ILE A 58 -1.08 9.96 7.08
CA ILE A 58 -1.60 11.22 6.53
C ILE A 58 -0.72 12.41 6.96
N GLU A 59 -0.35 12.48 8.24
CA GLU A 59 0.53 13.54 8.76
C GLU A 59 1.89 13.54 8.07
N LEU A 60 2.51 12.36 7.91
CA LEU A 60 3.82 12.21 7.27
C LEU A 60 3.78 12.57 5.77
N LEU A 61 2.73 12.14 5.06
CA LEU A 61 2.54 12.48 3.64
C LEU A 61 2.40 14.00 3.48
N ARG A 62 1.56 14.65 4.30
CA ARG A 62 1.36 16.10 4.29
C ARG A 62 2.63 16.85 4.67
N GLY A 63 3.33 16.40 5.72
CA GLY A 63 4.56 17.01 6.20
C GLY A 63 5.68 17.04 5.14
N LYS A 64 5.74 16.04 4.27
CA LYS A 64 6.67 16.00 3.12
C LYS A 64 6.08 16.58 1.82
N GLY A 65 4.82 16.99 1.81
CA GLY A 65 4.13 17.41 0.60
C GLY A 65 4.11 16.32 -0.49
N ILE A 66 4.03 15.05 -0.10
CA ILE A 66 4.00 13.92 -1.04
C ILE A 66 2.63 13.89 -1.73
N ARG A 67 2.64 13.75 -3.06
CA ARG A 67 1.45 13.48 -3.86
C ARG A 67 1.15 11.98 -3.83
N PHE A 68 0.07 11.63 -3.15
CA PHE A 68 -0.38 10.25 -2.98
C PHE A 68 -1.49 9.92 -3.99
N ASN A 69 -1.23 8.97 -4.89
CA ASN A 69 -2.18 8.50 -5.90
C ASN A 69 -2.58 7.07 -5.56
N ALA A 70 -3.79 6.89 -5.02
CA ALA A 70 -4.31 5.58 -4.67
C ALA A 70 -5.14 4.99 -5.82
N MET A 71 -4.82 3.76 -6.20
CA MET A 71 -5.60 2.91 -7.10
C MET A 71 -6.17 1.76 -6.27
N ILE A 72 -7.43 1.89 -5.87
CA ILE A 72 -8.12 0.96 -4.98
C ILE A 72 -9.14 0.20 -5.82
N THR A 73 -9.06 -1.13 -5.82
CA THR A 73 -9.97 -1.99 -6.60
C THR A 73 -10.94 -2.80 -5.73
N GLY A 74 -10.77 -2.79 -4.41
CA GLY A 74 -11.65 -3.46 -3.46
C GLY A 74 -11.51 -2.87 -2.06
N ASP A 75 -12.52 -3.10 -1.23
CA ASP A 75 -12.47 -2.93 0.21
C ASP A 75 -12.94 -4.24 0.85
N CYS A 76 -12.45 -4.56 2.05
CA CYS A 76 -12.75 -5.83 2.71
C CYS A 76 -14.22 -5.95 3.20
N SER A 77 -15.15 -5.21 2.60
CA SER A 77 -16.55 -5.12 3.02
C SER A 77 -17.39 -6.38 2.77
N MET A 78 -16.91 -7.31 1.95
CA MET A 78 -17.59 -8.58 1.62
C MET A 78 -16.79 -9.79 2.13
N PRO A 79 -16.96 -10.20 3.40
CA PRO A 79 -16.25 -11.34 4.01
C PRO A 79 -16.38 -12.64 3.21
N GLU A 80 -17.53 -12.85 2.56
CA GLU A 80 -17.81 -14.01 1.72
C GLU A 80 -16.96 -14.08 0.44
N SER A 81 -16.35 -12.97 0.02
CA SER A 81 -15.46 -12.90 -1.14
C SER A 81 -13.98 -12.91 -0.77
N TRP A 82 -13.65 -13.07 0.51
CA TRP A 82 -12.26 -13.08 0.96
C TRP A 82 -11.55 -14.37 0.51
N ASN A 83 -10.28 -14.24 0.11
CA ASN A 83 -9.46 -15.39 -0.22
C ASN A 83 -9.24 -16.26 1.04
N ASN A 84 -9.18 -17.58 0.86
CA ASN A 84 -8.87 -18.51 1.95
C ASN A 84 -7.37 -18.47 2.27
N LEU A 85 -7.01 -18.76 3.53
CA LEU A 85 -5.61 -19.01 3.89
C LEU A 85 -5.14 -20.33 3.24
N PRO A 86 -3.89 -20.38 2.73
CA PRO A 86 -3.32 -21.58 2.12
C PRO A 86 -3.13 -22.76 3.08
#